data_AF-A0A6V7I664-F1
#
_entry.id   AF-A0A6V7I664-F1
#
_cell.length_a   1.000
_cell.length_b   1.000
_cell.length_c   1.000
_cell.angle_alpha   90.00
_cell.angle_beta   90.00
_cell.angle_gamma   90.00
#
_symmetry.space_group_name_H-M   'P 1'
#
loop_
_entity.id
_entity.type
_entity.pdbx_description
1 polymer ?
#
loop_
_entity_poly.entity_id
_entity_poly.type
_entity_poly.pdbx_seq_one_letter_code
_entity_poly.pdbx_strand_id
1 'polypeptide(L)' 'FHDSAAYINLGRVLAQRCLESGIHAIHVSKHLPKGGKIDLLLSELAAGGVALKEPPEYRKSNPWDLTRPEKPWEVTEP' A
#
# COMPACT_ATOMS: atom_id res chain seq x y z
N PHE A 1 -9.88 -17.05 21.34
CA PHE A 1 -9.15 -15.76 21.25
C PHE A 1 -8.44 -15.54 19.91
N HIS A 2 -8.85 -16.17 18.79
CA HIS A 2 -8.39 -15.81 17.44
C HIS A 2 -9.45 -16.20 16.40
N ASP A 3 -10.55 -15.46 16.30
CA ASP A 3 -11.61 -15.73 15.32
C ASP A 3 -11.33 -15.03 13.98
N SER A 4 -11.66 -15.70 12.87
CA SER A 4 -11.51 -15.13 11.53
C SER A 4 -12.35 -13.86 11.33
N ALA A 5 -13.52 -13.79 11.99
CA ALA A 5 -14.39 -12.62 11.96
C ALA A 5 -13.72 -11.36 12.52
N ALA A 6 -12.84 -11.50 13.51
CA ALA A 6 -12.10 -10.36 14.07
C ALA A 6 -11.15 -9.75 13.02
N TYR A 7 -10.41 -10.59 12.27
CA TYR A 7 -9.49 -10.12 11.23
C TYR A 7 -10.22 -9.44 10.07
N ILE A 8 -11.38 -9.96 9.67
CA ILE A 8 -12.23 -9.37 8.64
C ILE A 8 -12.70 -7.98 9.06
N ASN A 9 -13.29 -7.87 10.26
CA ASN A 9 -13.81 -6.60 10.74
C ASN A 9 -12.71 -5.58 11.00
N LEU A 10 -11.55 -6.03 11.47
CA LEU A 10 -10.40 -5.15 11.68
C LEU A 10 -9.84 -4.62 10.36
N GLY A 11 -9.78 -5.45 9.31
CA GLY A 11 -9.41 -5.00 7.96
C GLY A 11 -10.35 -3.92 7.41
N ARG A 12 -11.67 -4.09 7.60
CA ARG A 12 -12.69 -3.11 7.15
C ARG A 12 -12.55 -1.76 7.85
N VAL A 13 -12.49 -1.77 9.18
CA VAL A 13 -12.36 -0.53 9.96
C VAL A 13 -11.03 0.15 9.66
N LEU A 14 -9.94 -0.61 9.53
CA LEU A 14 -8.63 -0.07 9.20
C LEU A 14 -8.63 0.58 7.81
N ALA A 15 -9.19 -0.08 6.80
CA ALA A 15 -9.29 0.48 5.45
C ALA A 15 -10.03 1.82 5.45
N GLN A 16 -11.17 1.89 6.13
CA GLN A 16 -11.95 3.12 6.25
C GLN A 16 -11.13 4.24 6.91
N ARG A 17 -10.47 3.95 8.05
CA ARG A 17 -9.66 4.95 8.76
C ARG A 17 -8.45 5.41 7.95
N CYS A 18 -7.84 4.51 7.16
CA CYS A 18 -6.75 4.87 6.26
C CYS A 18 -7.23 5.90 5.23
N LEU A 19 -8.36 5.66 4.57
CA LEU A 19 -8.92 6.60 3.59
C LEU A 19 -9.32 7.94 4.22
N GLU A 20 -9.97 7.92 5.39
CA GLU A 20 -10.31 9.13 6.14
C GLU A 20 -9.07 9.95 6.53
N SER A 21 -7.92 9.30 6.72
CA SER A 21 -6.65 9.94 7.06
C SER A 21 -5.79 10.29 5.83
N GLY A 22 -6.26 10.04 4.61
CA GLY A 22 -5.51 10.25 3.38
C GLY A 22 -4.42 9.20 3.08
N ILE A 23 -4.39 8.09 3.83
CA ILE A 23 -3.47 6.97 3.60
C ILE A 23 -4.08 6.07 2.53
N HIS A 24 -3.46 6.03 1.36
CA HIS A 24 -3.93 5.24 0.22
C HIS A 24 -3.05 4.02 -0.09
N ALA A 25 -1.82 3.95 0.42
CA ALA A 25 -0.90 2.84 0.17
C ALA A 25 -0.12 2.44 1.43
N ILE A 26 0.14 1.15 1.59
CA ILE A 26 0.83 0.55 2.73
C ILE A 26 1.79 -0.53 2.24
N HIS A 27 2.99 -0.60 2.82
CA HIS A 27 3.93 -1.69 2.60
C HIS A 27 3.56 -2.97 3.38
N VAL A 28 3.48 -4.10 2.69
CA VAL A 28 3.31 -5.43 3.30
C VAL A 28 4.62 -6.21 3.26
N SER A 29 5.10 -6.67 4.41
CA SER A 29 6.36 -7.42 4.51
C SER A 29 6.32 -8.74 3.75
N LYS A 30 7.37 -9.01 2.96
CA LYS A 30 7.51 -10.26 2.20
C LYS A 30 7.67 -11.52 3.06
N HIS A 31 8.00 -11.33 4.35
CA HIS A 31 8.19 -12.44 5.30
C HIS A 31 6.89 -12.90 5.95
N LEU A 32 5.75 -12.29 5.61
CA LEU A 32 4.47 -12.73 6.12
C LEU A 32 4.16 -14.15 5.61
N PRO A 33 3.76 -15.08 6.51
CA PRO A 33 3.36 -16.40 6.10
C PRO A 33 2.17 -16.28 5.15
N LYS A 34 2.28 -16.90 3.97
CA LYS A 34 1.21 -16.95 3.00
C LYS A 34 0.10 -17.87 3.49
N GLY A 35 -1.14 -17.45 3.35
CA GLY A 35 -2.29 -18.17 3.88
C GLY A 35 -2.55 -17.90 5.35
N GLY A 36 -3.81 -18.04 5.74
CA GLY A 36 -4.27 -17.86 7.12
C GLY A 36 -5.08 -16.59 7.31
N LYS A 37 -5.22 -16.18 8.57
CA LYS A 37 -6.15 -15.10 8.96
C LYS A 37 -5.65 -13.72 8.57
N ILE A 38 -4.35 -13.56 8.37
CA ILE A 38 -3.75 -12.30 7.91
C ILE A 38 -4.14 -12.02 6.47
N ASP A 39 -4.24 -13.05 5.62
CA ASP A 39 -4.70 -12.88 4.24
C ASP A 39 -6.15 -12.36 4.19
N LEU A 40 -7.01 -12.79 5.12
CA LEU A 40 -8.38 -12.28 5.23
C LEU A 40 -8.40 -10.78 5.59
N LEU A 41 -7.47 -10.34 6.43
CA LEU A 41 -7.33 -8.93 6.78
C LEU A 41 -6.79 -8.12 5.58
N LEU A 42 -5.78 -8.65 4.87
CA LEU A 42 -5.20 -8.00 3.69
C LEU A 42 -6.20 -7.93 2.53
N SER A 43 -7.03 -8.95 2.35
CA SER A 43 -8.06 -8.96 1.32
C SER A 43 -9.12 -7.89 1.58
N GLU A 44 -9.54 -7.71 2.83
CA GLU A 44 -10.51 -6.67 3.20
C GLU A 44 -9.91 -5.26 3.12
N LEU A 45 -8.62 -5.09 3.44
CA LEU A 45 -7.90 -3.83 3.21
C LEU A 45 -7.85 -3.45 1.74
N ALA A 46 -7.50 -4.41 0.87
CA ALA A 46 -7.46 -4.20 -0.57
C ALA A 46 -8.86 -3.91 -1.14
N ALA A 47 -9.89 -4.63 -0.68
CA ALA A 47 -11.28 -4.38 -1.06
C ALA A 47 -11.77 -2.99 -0.61
N GLY A 48 -11.26 -2.49 0.52
CA GLY A 48 -11.53 -1.15 1.02
C GLY A 48 -10.77 -0.03 0.28
N GLY A 49 -10.01 -0.34 -0.77
CA GLY A 49 -9.36 0.66 -1.63
C GLY A 49 -7.95 1.06 -1.20
N VAL A 50 -7.35 0.40 -0.21
CA VAL A 50 -5.96 0.64 0.19
C VAL A 50 -5.02 -0.23 -0.63
N ALA A 51 -4.04 0.38 -1.29
CA ALA A 51 -3.02 -0.33 -2.04
C ALA A 51 -2.02 -1.01 -1.11
N LEU A 52 -1.83 -2.33 -1.26
CA LEU A 52 -0.86 -3.12 -0.47
C LEU A 52 0.59 -3.01 -0.96
N LYS A 53 0.86 -2.02 -1.80
CA LYS A 53 2.18 -1.75 -2.36
C LYS A 53 2.37 -0.24 -2.44
N GLU A 54 3.41 0.23 -1.76
CA GLU A 54 3.81 1.63 -1.84
C GLU A 54 4.32 2.00 -3.23
N PRO A 55 4.12 3.26 -3.66
CA PRO A 55 4.75 3.78 -4.85
C PRO A 55 6.28 3.74 -4.70
N PRO A 56 7.01 3.58 -5.82
CA PRO A 56 8.46 3.60 -5.78
C PRO A 56 8.95 4.97 -5.29
N GLU A 57 9.97 4.95 -4.45
CA GLU A 57 10.68 6.16 -4.05
C GLU A 57 11.36 6.78 -5.28
N TYR A 58 11.15 8.08 -5.50
CA TYR A 58 11.89 8.80 -6.52
C TYR A 58 13.36 8.92 -6.11
N ARG A 59 14.25 8.37 -6.94
CA ARG A 59 15.70 8.52 -6.77
C ARG A 59 16.24 9.49 -7.80
N LYS A 60 16.91 10.53 -7.33
CA LYS A 60 17.58 11.50 -8.20
C LYS A 60 18.68 10.78 -9.00
N SER A 61 18.56 10.81 -10.32
CA SER A 61 19.60 10.28 -11.20
C SER A 61 20.88 11.10 -11.12
N ASN A 62 22.01 10.39 -11.15
CA ASN A 62 23.33 10.95 -11.32
C ASN A 62 23.57 11.36 -12.77
N PRO A 63 24.57 12.21 -13.05
CA PRO A 63 24.91 12.63 -14.41
C PRO A 63 25.31 11.49 -15.36
N TRP A 64 25.78 10.36 -14.82
CA TRP A 64 26.22 9.19 -15.59
C TRP A 64 25.15 8.08 -15.68
N ASP A 65 23.96 8.29 -15.11
CA ASP A 65 22.89 7.30 -15.18
C ASP A 65 22.21 7.33 -16.56
N LEU A 66 22.06 6.16 -17.18
CA LEU A 66 21.43 6.02 -18.50
C LEU A 66 19.95 6.47 -18.50
N THR A 67 19.26 6.26 -17.39
CA THR A 67 17.84 6.59 -17.23
C THR A 67 17.66 7.73 -16.24
N ARG A 68 16.91 8.75 -16.66
CA ARG A 68 16.51 9.87 -15.81
C ARG A 68 14.98 9.86 -15.68
N PRO A 69 14.42 9.26 -14.62
CA PRO A 69 12.98 9.33 -14.41
C PRO A 69 12.61 10.80 -14.19
N GLU A 70 11.49 11.20 -14.76
CA GLU A 70 10.95 12.52 -14.53
C GLU A 70 10.52 12.67 -13.08
N LYS A 71 10.55 13.92 -12.59
CA LYS A 71 10.08 14.21 -11.24
C LYS A 71 8.56 14.04 -11.21
N PRO A 72 8.01 13.15 -10.37
CA PRO A 72 6.57 12.87 -10.35
C PRO A 72 5.67 14.08 -10.06
N TRP A 73 6.24 15.14 -9.47
CA TRP A 73 5.54 16.36 -9.09
C TRP A 73 5.74 17.52 -10.07
N GLU A 74 6.52 17.32 -11.13
CA GLU A 74 6.78 18.34 -12.14
C GLU A 74 5.73 18.18 -13.25
N VAL A 75 4.75 19.09 -13.25
CA VAL A 75 3.70 19.11 -14.28
C VAL A 75 4.24 19.88 -15.48
N THR A 76 4.53 19.19 -16.56
CA THR A 76 4.77 19.81 -17.86
C THR A 76 3.43 20.21 -18.47
N GLU A 77 3.19 21.52 -18.58
CA GLU A 77 2.07 22.03 -19.35
C GLU A 77 2.24 21.68 -20.85
N PRO A 78 1.15 21.35 -21.57
CA PRO A 78 1.19 20.97 -22.98
C PRO A 78 1.53 22.12 -23.93
#